data_AF-A0A2E1C086-F1
#
_entry.id   AF-A0A2E1C086-F1
#
_cell.length_a   1.000
_cell.length_b   1.000
_cell.length_c   1.000
_cell.angle_alpha   90.00
_cell.angle_beta   90.00
_cell.angle_gamma   90.00
#
_symmetry.space_group_name_H-M   'P 1'
#
loop_
_entity.id
_entity.type
_entity.pdbx_description
1 polymer ?
#
loop_
_entity_poly.entity_id
_entity_poly.type
_entity_poly.pdbx_seq_one_letter_code
_entity_poly.pdbx_strand_id
1 'polypeptide(L)'
;MKRTAIILFFLILTLSCSENHKKLLPASSGNINNISVVTTDDLWDGVVGEALKENFSRPIYGLPQIEPVFSLSHIPSKVFSGFATKSRTILKLDISEKEGVFNFKNTYASPQRIIQITAKTPQRIIEIINENLNSIYSTMYFNEIKEKQRRISKNLNLTQEIKNKTGVSLKFPSAYRVAKVDTNFVWIRRDIETGSVNLFVYRYSKLNDQSIIERRDSISKIYIPGPVENTFMSTDLIYTPNTQEINVGEKQVYETRGLWEIEGQFMAGPFLNYQIKLGDNKNEYIMLDGFVYSPGSTKREYIFELEAIMRSLKN
;
A
#
# COMPACT_ATOMS: atom_id res chain seq x y z
N MET A 1 -14.78 -35.85 58.84
CA MET A 1 -15.03 -36.07 57.40
C MET A 1 -15.28 -34.77 56.60
N LYS A 2 -15.94 -33.73 57.15
CA LYS A 2 -16.15 -32.45 56.43
C LYS A 2 -14.87 -31.59 56.23
N ARG A 3 -13.93 -31.60 57.19
CA ARG A 3 -12.68 -30.81 57.10
C ARG A 3 -11.66 -31.40 56.11
N THR A 4 -11.61 -32.71 55.94
CA THR A 4 -10.72 -33.38 54.99
C THR A 4 -11.19 -33.21 53.53
N ALA A 5 -12.51 -33.14 53.30
CA ALA A 5 -13.06 -32.85 51.97
C ALA A 5 -12.77 -31.42 51.48
N ILE A 6 -12.71 -30.44 52.39
CA ILE A 6 -12.41 -29.03 52.06
C ILE A 6 -10.92 -28.86 51.67
N ILE A 7 -10.01 -29.58 52.33
CA ILE A 7 -8.58 -29.55 51.99
C ILE A 7 -8.33 -30.22 50.63
N LEU A 8 -9.04 -31.31 50.33
CA LEU A 8 -8.93 -31.98 49.02
C LEU A 8 -9.53 -31.13 47.88
N PHE A 9 -10.59 -30.36 48.14
CA PHE A 9 -11.16 -29.42 47.17
C PHE A 9 -10.25 -28.22 46.88
N PHE A 10 -9.49 -27.75 47.87
CA PHE A 10 -8.52 -26.66 47.68
C PHE A 10 -7.26 -27.11 46.92
N LEU A 11 -6.88 -28.39 47.04
CA LEU A 11 -5.72 -28.97 46.34
C LEU A 11 -5.97 -29.22 44.84
N ILE A 12 -7.23 -29.36 44.42
CA ILE A 12 -7.61 -29.57 43.01
C ILE A 12 -7.63 -28.25 42.23
N LEU A 13 -7.75 -27.10 42.91
CA LEU A 13 -7.75 -25.77 42.26
C LEU A 13 -6.37 -25.29 41.81
N THR A 14 -5.28 -25.95 42.23
CA THR A 14 -3.91 -25.54 41.85
C THR A 14 -3.33 -26.30 40.65
N LEU A 15 -4.11 -27.20 40.02
CA LEU A 15 -3.64 -28.03 38.89
C LEU A 15 -4.11 -27.55 37.51
N SER A 16 -4.76 -26.39 37.40
CA SER A 16 -5.17 -25.84 36.09
C SER A 16 -4.52 -24.50 35.80
N CYS A 17 -3.26 -24.55 35.37
CA CYS A 17 -2.65 -23.44 34.65
C CYS A 17 -1.73 -23.99 33.56
N SER A 18 -2.33 -24.42 32.45
CA SER A 18 -1.60 -24.53 31.18
C SER A 18 -1.55 -23.13 30.55
N GLU A 19 -0.64 -22.28 31.03
CA GLU A 19 -0.44 -20.96 30.44
C GLU A 19 0.22 -21.09 29.06
N ASN A 20 -0.61 -21.14 28.02
CA ASN A 20 -0.19 -20.84 26.65
C ASN A 20 0.10 -19.34 26.54
N HIS A 21 1.20 -18.88 27.16
CA HIS A 21 1.69 -17.51 27.01
C HIS A 21 2.21 -17.32 25.58
N LYS A 22 1.34 -16.87 24.68
CA LYS A 22 1.80 -16.24 23.43
C LYS A 22 2.65 -15.04 23.83
N LYS A 23 3.97 -15.14 23.64
CA LYS A 23 4.94 -14.07 23.91
C LYS A 23 4.44 -12.78 23.26
N LEU A 24 4.06 -11.80 24.08
CA LEU A 24 3.56 -10.52 23.60
C LEU A 24 4.73 -9.75 22.96
N LEU A 25 4.69 -9.62 21.63
CA LEU A 25 5.71 -8.88 20.89
C LEU A 25 5.43 -7.38 20.96
N PRO A 26 6.48 -6.53 21.05
CA PRO A 26 6.31 -5.09 20.96
C PRO A 26 5.78 -4.67 19.58
N ALA A 27 5.21 -3.48 19.49
CA ALA A 27 4.84 -2.88 18.21
C ALA A 27 6.09 -2.63 17.34
N SER A 28 5.97 -2.86 16.04
CA SER A 28 7.04 -2.52 15.09
C SER A 28 7.15 -1.00 14.85
N SER A 29 8.33 -0.57 14.42
CA SER A 29 8.66 0.83 14.10
C SER A 29 8.96 1.04 12.62
N GLY A 30 9.15 2.30 12.23
CA GLY A 30 9.53 2.70 10.86
C GLY A 30 8.41 3.31 10.04
N ASN A 31 8.80 4.24 9.16
CA ASN A 31 7.95 4.89 8.19
C ASN A 31 7.38 3.88 7.18
N ILE A 32 6.25 4.21 6.57
CA ILE A 32 5.66 3.40 5.50
C ILE A 32 6.64 3.38 4.32
N ASN A 33 6.76 2.24 3.64
CA ASN A 33 7.64 2.04 2.50
C ASN A 33 9.13 2.29 2.81
N ASN A 34 9.56 2.03 4.05
CA ASN A 34 10.96 1.99 4.42
C ASN A 34 11.43 0.55 4.64
N ILE A 35 12.49 0.14 3.95
CA ILE A 35 13.14 -1.16 4.15
C ILE A 35 14.42 -0.92 4.96
N SER A 36 14.50 -1.53 6.14
CA SER A 36 15.75 -1.61 6.88
C SER A 36 16.61 -2.71 6.29
N VAL A 37 17.73 -2.34 5.68
CA VAL A 37 18.69 -3.27 5.08
C VAL A 37 19.76 -3.61 6.10
N VAL A 38 19.77 -4.85 6.59
CA VAL A 38 20.72 -5.33 7.58
C VAL A 38 21.81 -6.10 6.88
N THR A 39 23.01 -5.53 6.79
CA THR A 39 24.17 -6.13 6.11
C THR A 39 25.47 -5.49 6.62
N THR A 40 26.63 -6.04 6.25
CA THR A 40 27.93 -5.39 6.55
C THR A 40 28.12 -4.11 5.74
N ASP A 41 28.98 -3.21 6.22
CA ASP A 41 29.31 -1.97 5.52
C ASP A 41 29.87 -2.26 4.11
N ASP A 42 30.78 -3.23 3.98
CA ASP A 42 31.36 -3.64 2.69
C ASP A 42 30.32 -4.09 1.65
N LEU A 43 29.28 -4.82 2.07
CA LEU A 43 28.21 -5.25 1.16
C LEU A 43 27.28 -4.09 0.81
N TRP A 44 27.06 -3.17 1.74
CA TRP A 44 26.21 -2.00 1.51
C TRP A 44 26.86 -0.96 0.60
N ASP A 45 28.15 -0.70 0.77
CA ASP A 45 28.89 0.26 -0.04
C ASP A 45 29.38 -0.33 -1.37
N GLY A 46 29.36 -1.65 -1.52
CA GLY A 46 29.73 -2.36 -2.74
C GLY A 46 28.56 -2.69 -3.69
N VAL A 47 28.84 -3.61 -4.62
CA VAL A 47 27.93 -4.03 -5.71
C VAL A 47 26.57 -4.56 -5.23
N VAL A 48 26.50 -5.11 -4.02
CA VAL A 48 25.23 -5.60 -3.46
C VAL A 48 24.32 -4.44 -3.11
N GLY A 49 24.83 -3.38 -2.46
CA GLY A 49 24.05 -2.19 -2.13
C GLY A 49 23.59 -1.41 -3.35
N GLU A 50 24.38 -1.36 -4.42
CA GLU A 50 23.97 -0.83 -5.72
C GLU A 50 22.79 -1.62 -6.30
N ALA A 51 22.93 -2.94 -6.38
CA ALA A 51 21.87 -3.82 -6.86
C ALA A 51 20.57 -3.69 -6.02
N LEU A 52 20.68 -3.48 -4.70
CA LEU A 52 19.50 -3.20 -3.87
C LEU A 52 18.80 -1.90 -4.25
N LYS A 53 19.55 -0.82 -4.47
CA LYS A 53 18.97 0.48 -4.86
C LYS A 53 18.27 0.37 -6.22
N GLU A 54 18.89 -0.29 -7.19
CA GLU A 54 18.31 -0.51 -8.53
C GLU A 54 17.02 -1.36 -8.48
N ASN A 55 16.96 -2.34 -7.58
CA ASN A 55 15.84 -3.26 -7.51
C ASN A 55 14.68 -2.79 -6.62
N PHE A 56 14.98 -2.15 -5.49
CA PHE A 56 13.97 -1.79 -4.48
C PHE A 56 13.67 -0.28 -4.41
N SER A 57 14.59 0.59 -4.83
CA SER A 57 14.37 2.05 -4.88
C SER A 57 13.92 2.54 -6.26
N ARG A 58 13.21 1.69 -7.03
CA ARG A 58 12.75 2.00 -8.39
C ARG A 58 11.78 3.19 -8.39
N PRO A 59 11.80 4.05 -9.43
CA PRO A 59 10.85 5.14 -9.55
C PRO A 59 9.42 4.62 -9.66
N ILE A 60 8.47 5.34 -9.05
CA ILE A 60 7.04 5.07 -9.24
C ILE A 60 6.60 5.71 -10.54
N TYR A 61 6.04 4.87 -11.42
CA TYR A 61 5.45 5.34 -12.66
C TYR A 61 4.22 6.23 -12.42
N GLY A 62 4.05 7.27 -13.23
CA GLY A 62 2.92 8.19 -13.12
C GLY A 62 3.07 9.26 -12.03
N LEU A 63 4.28 9.48 -11.52
CA LEU A 63 4.58 10.65 -10.68
C LEU A 63 5.29 11.74 -11.49
N PRO A 64 5.01 13.03 -11.23
CA PRO A 64 5.66 14.14 -11.93
C PRO A 64 7.13 14.33 -11.52
N GLN A 65 7.53 13.80 -10.36
CA GLN A 65 8.89 13.81 -9.86
C GLN A 65 9.34 12.37 -9.60
N ILE A 66 10.64 12.10 -9.76
CA ILE A 66 11.21 10.78 -9.48
C ILE A 66 11.16 10.56 -7.96
N GLU A 67 10.31 9.63 -7.53
CA GLU A 67 10.21 9.19 -6.14
C GLU A 67 10.35 7.66 -6.08
N PRO A 68 11.21 7.13 -5.19
CA PRO A 68 11.45 5.69 -5.13
C PRO A 68 10.30 4.97 -4.41
N VAL A 69 9.91 3.78 -4.87
CA VAL A 69 8.88 2.97 -4.20
C VAL A 69 9.24 2.75 -2.74
N PHE A 70 10.46 2.29 -2.47
CA PHE A 70 10.99 2.13 -1.12
C PHE A 70 12.13 3.09 -0.83
N SER A 71 12.16 3.59 0.40
CA SER A 71 13.36 4.18 0.98
C SER A 71 14.16 3.05 1.65
N LEU A 72 15.47 3.00 1.41
CA LEU A 72 16.36 2.01 2.02
C LEU A 72 17.15 2.67 3.15
N SER A 73 17.18 2.03 4.32
CA SER A 73 18.00 2.47 5.45
C SER A 73 18.93 1.35 5.87
N HIS A 74 20.23 1.58 5.76
CA HIS A 74 21.23 0.61 6.17
C HIS A 74 21.33 0.52 7.70
N ILE A 75 21.44 -0.72 8.18
CA ILE A 75 21.75 -1.06 9.56
C ILE A 75 22.93 -2.03 9.52
N PRO A 76 24.12 -1.61 9.98
CA PRO A 76 25.27 -2.51 10.05
C PRO A 76 24.95 -3.75 10.89
N SER A 77 25.29 -4.95 10.39
CA SER A 77 24.95 -6.22 11.08
C SER A 77 25.42 -6.27 12.54
N LYS A 78 26.54 -5.62 12.86
CA LYS A 78 27.12 -5.55 14.21
C LYS A 78 26.22 -4.82 15.23
N VAL A 79 25.35 -3.92 14.77
CA VAL A 79 24.45 -3.13 15.63
C VAL A 79 23.00 -3.57 15.52
N PHE A 80 22.71 -4.65 14.78
CA PHE A 80 21.37 -5.21 14.65
C PHE A 80 20.92 -5.94 15.93
N SER A 81 20.59 -5.17 16.96
CA SER A 81 20.12 -5.65 18.26
C SER A 81 19.14 -4.65 18.90
N GLY A 82 18.44 -5.09 19.94
CA GLY A 82 17.57 -4.22 20.75
C GLY A 82 16.50 -3.47 19.94
N PHE A 83 16.61 -2.14 19.86
CA PHE A 83 15.66 -1.31 19.12
C PHE A 83 15.77 -1.48 17.59
N ALA A 84 16.98 -1.71 17.06
CA ALA A 84 17.22 -1.82 15.62
C ALA A 84 16.51 -3.04 15.00
N THR A 85 16.17 -4.05 15.80
CA THR A 85 15.43 -5.24 15.34
C THR A 85 13.93 -5.00 15.20
N LYS A 86 13.40 -3.86 15.66
CA LYS A 86 11.95 -3.58 15.70
C LYS A 86 11.38 -3.00 14.40
N SER A 87 12.23 -2.73 13.40
CA SER A 87 11.77 -2.26 12.09
C SER A 87 10.72 -3.19 11.48
N ARG A 88 9.65 -2.62 10.93
CA ARG A 88 8.53 -3.40 10.37
C ARG A 88 8.92 -4.25 9.16
N THR A 89 9.74 -3.72 8.25
CA THR A 89 10.15 -4.41 7.03
C THR A 89 11.67 -4.43 6.97
N ILE A 90 12.25 -5.63 7.01
CA ILE A 90 13.70 -5.85 7.09
C ILE A 90 14.13 -6.74 5.92
N LEU A 91 15.19 -6.32 5.23
CA LEU A 91 15.94 -7.15 4.29
C LEU A 91 17.31 -7.43 4.90
N LYS A 92 17.55 -8.66 5.35
CA LYS A 92 18.82 -9.06 5.96
C LYS A 92 19.66 -9.84 4.96
N LEU A 93 20.91 -9.44 4.77
CA LEU A 93 21.84 -10.08 3.87
C LEU A 93 23.07 -10.56 4.66
N ASP A 94 23.46 -11.82 4.49
CA ASP A 94 24.64 -12.35 5.15
C ASP A 94 25.43 -13.27 4.19
N ILE A 95 26.76 -13.24 4.31
CA ILE A 95 27.62 -14.26 3.69
C ILE A 95 27.61 -15.51 4.57
N SER A 96 27.26 -16.67 4.01
CA SER A 96 27.15 -17.93 4.74
C SER A 96 27.28 -19.14 3.80
N GLU A 97 27.74 -20.27 4.36
CA GLU A 97 27.76 -21.56 3.64
C GLU A 97 26.37 -22.05 3.24
N LYS A 98 25.34 -21.71 4.02
CA LYS A 98 23.96 -22.03 3.71
C LYS A 98 23.39 -20.94 2.80
N GLU A 99 22.96 -21.31 1.61
CA GLU A 99 22.34 -20.38 0.67
C GLU A 99 20.81 -20.46 0.72
N GLY A 100 20.15 -19.32 0.47
CA GLY A 100 18.70 -19.30 0.25
C GLY A 100 18.02 -17.99 0.65
N VAL A 101 16.71 -17.97 0.42
CA VAL A 101 15.80 -16.88 0.81
C VAL A 101 14.87 -17.40 1.90
N PHE A 102 14.85 -16.71 3.04
CA PHE A 102 14.04 -17.08 4.20
C PHE A 102 13.08 -15.93 4.56
N ASN A 103 11.82 -16.27 4.81
CA ASN A 103 10.76 -15.29 5.04
C ASN A 103 10.18 -15.48 6.44
N PHE A 104 10.49 -14.55 7.34
CA PHE A 104 10.04 -14.58 8.73
C PHE A 104 8.97 -13.52 8.99
N LYS A 105 8.04 -13.86 9.88
CA LYS A 105 6.99 -12.96 10.35
C LYS A 105 7.09 -12.80 11.85
N ASN A 106 6.94 -11.57 12.32
CA ASN A 106 6.84 -11.25 13.74
C ASN A 106 7.97 -11.85 14.59
N THR A 107 9.22 -11.74 14.14
CA THR A 107 10.38 -12.31 14.86
C THR A 107 10.69 -11.51 16.14
N TYR A 108 10.72 -10.19 16.03
CA TYR A 108 11.10 -9.27 17.12
C TYR A 108 9.98 -8.29 17.50
N ALA A 109 9.11 -7.95 16.55
CA ALA A 109 8.01 -6.99 16.73
C ALA A 109 6.79 -7.38 15.89
N SER A 110 5.63 -6.75 16.11
CA SER A 110 4.42 -7.01 15.33
C SER A 110 3.68 -5.73 14.90
N PRO A 111 3.19 -5.63 13.65
CA PRO A 111 3.46 -6.55 12.53
C PRO A 111 4.90 -6.39 12.02
N GLN A 112 5.56 -7.49 11.66
CA GLN A 112 6.91 -7.46 11.09
C GLN A 112 7.10 -8.50 9.99
N ARG A 113 7.85 -8.11 8.96
CA ARG A 113 8.33 -8.96 7.88
C ARG A 113 9.84 -8.87 7.77
N ILE A 114 10.52 -10.01 7.81
CA ILE A 114 11.97 -10.11 7.58
C ILE A 114 12.20 -11.05 6.42
N ILE A 115 12.83 -10.57 5.35
CA ILE A 115 13.39 -11.41 4.30
C ILE A 115 14.88 -11.50 4.57
N GLN A 116 15.39 -12.71 4.76
CA GLN A 116 16.82 -12.96 4.89
C GLN A 116 17.32 -13.66 3.63
N ILE A 117 18.40 -13.16 3.07
CA ILE A 117 19.11 -13.76 1.93
C ILE A 117 20.50 -14.11 2.40
N THR A 118 20.90 -15.35 2.18
CA THR A 118 22.25 -15.81 2.48
C THR A 118 22.87 -16.46 1.26
N ALA A 119 24.17 -16.23 1.06
CA ALA A 119 24.93 -16.85 -0.02
C ALA A 119 26.43 -16.89 0.31
N LYS A 120 27.22 -17.66 -0.45
CA LYS A 120 28.67 -17.75 -0.22
C LYS A 120 29.45 -16.52 -0.70
N THR A 121 28.92 -15.76 -1.66
CA THR A 121 29.59 -14.59 -2.25
C THR A 121 28.64 -13.43 -2.47
N PRO A 122 29.15 -12.17 -2.55
CA PRO A 122 28.34 -11.01 -2.89
C PRO A 122 27.61 -11.15 -4.23
N GLN A 123 28.27 -11.69 -5.26
CA GLN A 123 27.68 -11.93 -6.57
C GLN A 123 26.50 -12.90 -6.48
N ARG A 124 26.62 -13.98 -5.70
CA ARG A 124 25.53 -14.93 -5.51
C ARG A 124 24.34 -14.32 -4.76
N ILE A 125 24.56 -13.36 -3.85
CA ILE A 125 23.46 -12.59 -3.24
C ILE A 125 22.67 -11.83 -4.32
N ILE A 126 23.35 -11.17 -5.25
CA ILE A 126 22.71 -10.41 -6.34
C ILE A 126 21.89 -11.35 -7.25
N GLU A 127 22.45 -12.50 -7.61
CA GLU A 127 21.74 -13.51 -8.40
C GLU A 127 20.46 -13.96 -7.70
N ILE A 128 20.54 -14.30 -6.40
CA ILE A 128 19.36 -14.73 -5.63
C ILE A 128 18.32 -13.60 -5.54
N ILE A 129 18.74 -12.34 -5.37
CA ILE A 129 17.83 -11.19 -5.38
C ILE A 129 17.09 -11.12 -6.72
N ASN A 130 17.80 -11.23 -7.84
CA ASN A 130 17.22 -11.14 -9.17
C ASN A 130 16.30 -12.32 -9.48
N GLU A 131 16.70 -13.55 -9.14
CA GLU A 131 15.91 -14.78 -9.29
C GLU A 131 14.58 -14.70 -8.50
N ASN A 132 14.57 -14.00 -7.36
CA ASN A 132 13.43 -13.95 -6.44
C ASN A 132 12.76 -12.57 -6.35
N LEU A 133 13.14 -11.63 -7.22
CA LEU A 133 12.84 -10.21 -7.06
C LEU A 133 11.34 -9.95 -6.88
N ASN A 134 10.52 -10.50 -7.78
CA ASN A 134 9.07 -10.30 -7.76
C ASN A 134 8.44 -10.80 -6.46
N SER A 135 8.91 -11.93 -5.93
CA SER A 135 8.40 -12.53 -4.68
C SER A 135 8.80 -11.70 -3.45
N ILE A 136 10.06 -11.27 -3.39
CA ILE A 136 10.59 -10.45 -2.29
C ILE A 136 9.90 -9.08 -2.29
N TYR A 137 9.90 -8.42 -3.44
CA TYR A 137 9.30 -7.10 -3.63
C TYR A 137 7.81 -7.12 -3.28
N SER A 138 7.02 -8.03 -3.85
CA SER A 138 5.58 -8.11 -3.57
C SER A 138 5.31 -8.42 -2.10
N THR A 139 6.10 -9.30 -1.48
CA THR A 139 5.97 -9.61 -0.06
C THR A 139 6.15 -8.36 0.81
N MET A 140 7.16 -7.54 0.52
CA MET A 140 7.41 -6.30 1.26
C MET A 140 6.35 -5.24 0.96
N TYR A 141 6.02 -5.02 -0.31
CA TYR A 141 5.05 -4.02 -0.75
C TYR A 141 3.67 -4.27 -0.14
N PHE A 142 3.18 -5.51 -0.21
CA PHE A 142 1.87 -5.85 0.37
C PHE A 142 1.89 -5.92 1.90
N ASN A 143 3.05 -6.08 2.54
CA ASN A 143 3.18 -5.89 3.98
C ASN A 143 2.95 -4.42 4.37
N GLU A 144 3.49 -3.49 3.59
CA GLU A 144 3.30 -2.05 3.79
C GLU A 144 1.86 -1.61 3.49
N ILE A 145 1.22 -2.14 2.42
CA ILE A 145 -0.21 -1.89 2.13
C ILE A 145 -1.08 -2.34 3.30
N LYS A 146 -0.84 -3.54 3.83
CA LYS A 146 -1.58 -4.06 4.99
C LYS A 146 -1.39 -3.20 6.23
N GLU A 147 -0.18 -2.72 6.49
CA GLU A 147 0.07 -1.79 7.58
C GLU A 147 -0.65 -0.45 7.38
N LYS A 148 -0.62 0.11 6.17
CA LYS A 148 -1.35 1.35 5.86
C LYS A 148 -2.86 1.16 6.08
N GLN A 149 -3.43 0.06 5.61
CA GLN A 149 -4.83 -0.30 5.86
C GLN A 149 -5.14 -0.48 7.36
N ARG A 150 -4.24 -1.09 8.13
CA ARG A 150 -4.37 -1.23 9.59
C ARG A 150 -4.38 0.15 10.27
N ARG A 151 -3.49 1.06 9.87
CA ARG A 151 -3.47 2.44 10.38
C ARG A 151 -4.75 3.19 10.04
N ILE A 152 -5.24 3.07 8.79
CA ILE A 152 -6.53 3.61 8.35
C ILE A 152 -7.67 3.07 9.24
N SER A 153 -7.69 1.77 9.54
CA SER A 153 -8.75 1.16 10.34
C SER A 153 -8.84 1.63 11.80
N LYS A 154 -7.84 2.36 12.31
CA LYS A 154 -7.89 2.94 13.66
C LYS A 154 -8.93 4.04 13.78
N ASN A 155 -9.20 4.77 12.70
CA ASN A 155 -10.18 5.85 12.69
C ASN A 155 -10.79 6.00 11.29
N LEU A 156 -11.88 5.27 11.06
CA LEU A 156 -12.56 5.20 9.77
C LEU A 156 -13.61 6.30 9.64
N ASN A 157 -13.80 6.79 8.42
CA ASN A 157 -15.03 7.49 8.07
C ASN A 157 -16.18 6.47 8.03
N LEU A 158 -17.33 6.82 8.61
CA LEU A 158 -18.49 5.92 8.76
C LEU A 158 -19.62 6.19 7.75
N THR A 159 -19.43 7.14 6.84
CA THR A 159 -20.42 7.48 5.81
C THR A 159 -20.84 6.27 4.99
N GLN A 160 -22.12 6.19 4.66
CA GLN A 160 -22.67 5.14 3.79
C GLN A 160 -22.87 5.61 2.35
N GLU A 161 -22.52 6.86 2.01
CA GLU A 161 -22.77 7.43 0.68
C GLU A 161 -22.18 6.58 -0.45
N ILE A 162 -20.92 6.11 -0.32
CA ILE A 162 -20.28 5.26 -1.33
C ILE A 162 -21.11 4.00 -1.54
N LYS A 163 -21.50 3.32 -0.46
CA LYS A 163 -22.31 2.08 -0.56
C LYS A 163 -23.69 2.36 -1.14
N ASN A 164 -24.37 3.40 -0.67
CA ASN A 164 -25.73 3.73 -1.07
C ASN A 164 -25.82 4.14 -2.55
N LYS A 165 -24.80 4.84 -3.07
CA LYS A 165 -24.79 5.31 -4.47
C LYS A 165 -24.17 4.33 -5.43
N THR A 166 -23.14 3.59 -5.03
CA THR A 166 -22.35 2.77 -5.96
C THR A 166 -22.46 1.26 -5.71
N GLY A 167 -23.04 0.86 -4.58
CA GLY A 167 -23.19 -0.54 -4.19
C GLY A 167 -21.90 -1.21 -3.71
N VAL A 168 -20.79 -0.47 -3.60
CA VAL A 168 -19.52 -0.96 -3.04
C VAL A 168 -19.11 -0.18 -1.81
N SER A 169 -18.24 -0.74 -0.99
CA SER A 169 -17.72 -0.11 0.23
C SER A 169 -16.20 -0.06 0.24
N LEU A 170 -15.67 1.01 0.85
CA LEU A 170 -14.25 1.26 1.03
C LEU A 170 -13.96 1.59 2.49
N LYS A 171 -12.78 1.24 2.98
CA LYS A 171 -12.25 1.68 4.27
C LYS A 171 -11.28 2.83 4.04
N PHE A 172 -11.64 4.01 4.53
CA PHE A 172 -10.82 5.21 4.40
C PHE A 172 -10.83 6.04 5.69
N PRO A 173 -9.79 6.87 5.94
CA PRO A 173 -9.67 7.66 7.17
C PRO A 173 -10.82 8.64 7.37
N SER A 174 -11.16 8.91 8.62
CA SER A 174 -12.11 9.97 9.01
C SER A 174 -11.71 11.37 8.55
N ALA A 175 -10.43 11.59 8.23
CA ALA A 175 -9.90 12.85 7.69
C ALA A 175 -10.42 13.19 6.27
N TYR A 176 -10.98 12.22 5.54
CA TYR A 176 -11.65 12.51 4.27
C TYR A 176 -13.08 12.97 4.53
N ARG A 177 -13.50 14.04 3.86
CA ARG A 177 -14.90 14.48 3.77
C ARG A 177 -15.51 14.08 2.43
N VAL A 178 -16.83 13.96 2.39
CA VAL A 178 -17.56 13.81 1.14
C VAL A 178 -17.65 15.18 0.47
N ALA A 179 -17.06 15.32 -0.72
CA ALA A 179 -17.01 16.56 -1.49
C ALA A 179 -18.19 16.69 -2.45
N LYS A 180 -18.62 15.57 -3.06
CA LYS A 180 -19.79 15.52 -3.94
C LYS A 180 -20.44 14.14 -3.89
N VAL A 181 -21.76 14.11 -3.97
CA VAL A 181 -22.58 12.91 -4.12
C VAL A 181 -23.50 13.14 -5.29
N ASP A 182 -23.60 12.16 -6.19
CA ASP A 182 -24.53 12.16 -7.31
C ASP A 182 -25.03 10.72 -7.57
N THR A 183 -25.81 10.55 -8.63
CA THR A 183 -26.27 9.25 -9.10
C THR A 183 -25.07 8.39 -9.50
N ASN A 184 -24.90 7.26 -8.81
CA ASN A 184 -23.78 6.34 -9.01
C ASN A 184 -22.38 6.95 -8.81
N PHE A 185 -22.26 8.14 -8.21
CA PHE A 185 -21.00 8.85 -8.04
C PHE A 185 -20.82 9.35 -6.61
N VAL A 186 -19.63 9.15 -6.04
CA VAL A 186 -19.22 9.79 -4.79
C VAL A 186 -17.77 10.23 -4.89
N TRP A 187 -17.49 11.50 -4.58
CA TRP A 187 -16.15 12.05 -4.45
C TRP A 187 -15.84 12.35 -2.98
N ILE A 188 -14.76 11.76 -2.47
CA ILE A 188 -14.18 12.07 -1.18
C ILE A 188 -12.86 12.83 -1.33
N ARG A 189 -12.62 13.76 -0.41
CA ARG A 189 -11.46 14.65 -0.43
C ARG A 189 -10.87 14.80 0.95
N ARG A 190 -9.55 14.82 1.05
CA ARG A 190 -8.79 15.20 2.23
C ARG A 190 -7.91 16.39 1.87
N ASP A 191 -8.11 17.50 2.57
CA ASP A 191 -7.26 18.67 2.43
C ASP A 191 -5.91 18.41 3.12
N ILE A 192 -4.82 18.84 2.48
CA ILE A 192 -3.44 18.76 2.98
C ILE A 192 -2.81 20.15 2.88
N GLU A 193 -1.71 20.37 3.60
CA GLU A 193 -1.03 21.68 3.67
C GLU A 193 -0.76 22.29 2.29
N THR A 194 -0.33 21.46 1.33
CA THR A 194 0.07 21.87 -0.02
C THR A 194 -1.00 21.61 -1.08
N GLY A 195 -2.23 21.21 -0.72
CA GLY A 195 -3.29 20.92 -1.69
C GLY A 195 -4.34 19.91 -1.21
N SER A 196 -4.59 18.85 -1.98
CA SER A 196 -5.61 17.85 -1.64
C SER A 196 -5.29 16.44 -2.16
N VAL A 197 -5.79 15.44 -1.43
CA VAL A 197 -5.84 14.03 -1.84
C VAL A 197 -7.29 13.66 -2.09
N ASN A 198 -7.57 13.13 -3.26
CA ASN A 198 -8.94 12.93 -3.74
C ASN A 198 -9.14 11.49 -4.19
N LEU A 199 -10.35 10.98 -3.99
CA LEU A 199 -10.80 9.71 -4.53
C LEU A 199 -12.26 9.84 -4.95
N PHE A 200 -12.57 9.55 -6.21
CA PHE A 200 -13.96 9.31 -6.59
C PHE A 200 -14.24 7.84 -6.85
N VAL A 201 -15.49 7.45 -6.62
CA VAL A 201 -16.05 6.14 -6.93
C VAL A 201 -17.22 6.36 -7.88
N TYR A 202 -17.19 5.69 -9.03
CA TYR A 202 -18.26 5.78 -10.01
C TYR A 202 -18.68 4.38 -10.48
N ARG A 203 -19.99 4.12 -10.47
CA ARG A 203 -20.57 2.90 -11.03
C ARG A 203 -21.20 3.18 -12.38
N TYR A 204 -20.92 2.32 -13.35
CA TYR A 204 -21.49 2.44 -14.69
C TYR A 204 -21.66 1.09 -15.37
N SER A 205 -22.60 1.06 -16.31
CA SER A 205 -22.74 -0.05 -17.24
C SER A 205 -21.90 0.24 -18.49
N LYS A 206 -21.17 -0.75 -19.01
CA LYS A 206 -20.43 -0.63 -20.27
C LYS A 206 -21.44 -0.51 -21.41
N LEU A 207 -21.53 0.68 -21.98
CA LEU A 207 -22.44 1.00 -23.09
C LEU A 207 -21.70 1.27 -24.42
N ASN A 208 -20.38 1.46 -24.41
CA ASN A 208 -19.59 1.91 -25.55
C ASN A 208 -18.15 1.37 -25.55
N ASP A 209 -17.50 1.39 -26.72
CA ASP A 209 -16.11 0.94 -26.94
C ASP A 209 -15.04 1.95 -26.49
N GLN A 210 -15.40 2.89 -25.61
CA GLN A 210 -14.44 3.84 -25.03
C GLN A 210 -13.34 3.12 -24.26
N SER A 211 -12.10 3.59 -24.46
CA SER A 211 -10.95 3.27 -23.63
C SER A 211 -11.14 3.71 -22.17
N ILE A 212 -10.30 3.21 -21.28
CA ILE A 212 -10.33 3.58 -19.85
C ILE A 212 -10.13 5.08 -19.66
N ILE A 213 -9.19 5.68 -20.41
CA ILE A 213 -8.85 7.10 -20.32
C ILE A 213 -9.99 7.98 -20.83
N GLU A 214 -10.55 7.69 -22.01
CA GLU A 214 -11.70 8.46 -22.54
C GLU A 214 -12.89 8.43 -21.58
N ARG A 215 -13.11 7.29 -20.93
CA ARG A 215 -14.16 7.15 -19.93
C ARG A 215 -13.86 7.94 -18.66
N ARG A 216 -12.62 7.84 -18.15
CA ARG A 216 -12.16 8.62 -16.99
C ARG A 216 -12.37 10.11 -17.24
N ASP A 217 -11.93 10.62 -18.38
CA ASP A 217 -12.02 12.05 -18.72
C ASP A 217 -13.47 12.49 -18.92
N SER A 218 -14.32 11.62 -19.51
CA SER A 218 -15.77 11.88 -19.61
C SER A 218 -16.44 12.03 -18.24
N ILE A 219 -16.07 11.20 -17.26
CA ILE A 219 -16.58 11.27 -15.88
C ILE A 219 -16.03 12.53 -15.19
N SER A 220 -14.73 12.76 -15.28
CA SER A 220 -14.06 13.92 -14.67
C SER A 220 -14.61 15.24 -15.18
N LYS A 221 -14.92 15.35 -16.48
CA LYS A 221 -15.56 16.54 -17.08
C LYS A 221 -16.89 16.91 -16.44
N ILE A 222 -17.66 15.92 -16.00
CA ILE A 222 -18.98 16.12 -15.38
C ILE A 222 -18.85 16.43 -13.88
N TYR A 223 -17.94 15.73 -13.19
CA TYR A 223 -17.94 15.70 -11.73
C TYR A 223 -16.80 16.44 -11.05
N ILE A 224 -15.69 16.70 -11.75
CA ILE A 224 -14.46 17.29 -11.20
C ILE A 224 -14.18 18.63 -11.90
N PRO A 225 -14.80 19.73 -11.42
CA PRO A 225 -14.59 21.05 -11.99
C PRO A 225 -13.19 21.59 -11.67
N GLY A 226 -12.68 22.44 -12.56
CA GLY A 226 -11.48 23.22 -12.31
C GLY A 226 -11.76 24.49 -11.50
N PRO A 227 -10.73 25.32 -11.25
CA PRO A 227 -10.85 26.54 -10.44
C PRO A 227 -11.64 27.66 -11.14
N VAL A 228 -11.77 27.61 -12.46
CA VAL A 228 -12.47 28.60 -13.29
C VAL A 228 -13.65 27.92 -13.98
N GLU A 229 -14.71 28.69 -14.24
CA GLU A 229 -15.88 28.21 -14.96
C GLU A 229 -15.49 27.57 -16.31
N ASN A 230 -16.18 26.49 -16.68
CA ASN A 230 -15.95 25.71 -17.91
C ASN A 230 -14.56 25.04 -18.02
N THR A 231 -13.77 25.01 -16.93
CA THR A 231 -12.56 24.18 -16.85
C THR A 231 -12.84 22.89 -16.08
N PHE A 232 -12.19 21.80 -16.46
CA PHE A 232 -12.38 20.47 -15.85
C PHE A 232 -11.10 19.65 -15.89
N MET A 233 -11.04 18.63 -15.05
CA MET A 233 -9.92 17.71 -15.05
C MET A 233 -9.94 16.79 -16.28
N SER A 234 -8.77 16.65 -16.92
CA SER A 234 -8.48 15.70 -17.99
C SER A 234 -7.21 14.90 -17.66
N THR A 235 -6.88 13.94 -18.51
CA THR A 235 -5.61 13.22 -18.45
C THR A 235 -4.55 13.97 -19.28
N ASP A 236 -3.37 14.21 -18.71
CA ASP A 236 -2.22 14.72 -19.46
C ASP A 236 -1.66 13.59 -20.34
N LEU A 237 -1.86 13.72 -21.65
CA LEU A 237 -1.45 12.72 -22.64
C LEU A 237 0.00 12.90 -23.12
N ILE A 238 0.68 13.99 -22.74
CA ILE A 238 2.12 14.14 -22.98
C ILE A 238 2.87 13.08 -22.18
N TYR A 239 2.43 12.85 -20.94
CA TYR A 239 2.84 11.69 -20.17
C TYR A 239 1.87 10.52 -20.40
N THR A 240 2.14 9.70 -21.42
CA THR A 240 1.31 8.55 -21.80
C THR A 240 0.89 7.73 -20.58
N PRO A 241 -0.41 7.58 -20.26
CA PRO A 241 -0.82 6.74 -19.15
C PRO A 241 -0.50 5.26 -19.39
N ASN A 242 -0.10 4.54 -18.35
CA ASN A 242 0.15 3.10 -18.42
C ASN A 242 -0.98 2.35 -17.74
N THR A 243 -1.57 1.38 -18.46
CA THR A 243 -2.58 0.47 -17.94
C THR A 243 -2.02 -0.94 -17.86
N GLN A 244 -2.20 -1.57 -16.71
CA GLN A 244 -1.83 -2.96 -16.48
C GLN A 244 -2.96 -3.73 -15.82
N GLU A 245 -3.02 -5.03 -16.09
CA GLU A 245 -3.95 -5.92 -15.43
C GLU A 245 -3.33 -6.47 -14.14
N ILE A 246 -4.03 -6.33 -13.02
CA ILE A 246 -3.59 -6.79 -11.71
C ILE A 246 -4.72 -7.54 -10.99
N ASN A 247 -4.34 -8.31 -9.98
CA ASN A 247 -5.28 -8.93 -9.05
C ASN A 247 -5.34 -8.15 -7.72
N VAL A 248 -6.56 -7.83 -7.29
CA VAL A 248 -6.84 -7.22 -5.98
C VAL A 248 -7.77 -8.16 -5.21
N GLY A 249 -7.17 -9.03 -4.40
CA GLY A 249 -7.87 -10.18 -3.84
C GLY A 249 -8.26 -11.13 -4.98
N GLU A 250 -9.54 -11.48 -5.07
CA GLU A 250 -10.10 -12.33 -6.14
C GLU A 250 -10.62 -11.52 -7.33
N LYS A 251 -10.47 -10.18 -7.31
CA LYS A 251 -10.96 -9.30 -8.37
C LYS A 251 -9.85 -9.00 -9.38
N GLN A 252 -10.15 -9.20 -10.67
CA GLN A 252 -9.35 -8.69 -11.78
C GLN A 252 -9.59 -7.18 -11.91
N VAL A 253 -8.51 -6.41 -11.95
CA VAL A 253 -8.53 -4.95 -11.97
C VAL A 253 -7.62 -4.44 -13.08
N TYR A 254 -8.09 -3.49 -13.87
CA TYR A 254 -7.22 -2.69 -14.73
C TYR A 254 -6.75 -1.48 -13.92
N GLU A 255 -5.47 -1.48 -13.56
CA GLU A 255 -4.81 -0.36 -12.89
C GLU A 255 -4.18 0.55 -13.95
N THR A 256 -4.59 1.82 -13.96
CA THR A 256 -3.98 2.85 -14.80
C THR A 256 -3.31 3.91 -13.94
N ARG A 257 -2.06 4.26 -14.29
CA ARG A 257 -1.30 5.34 -13.67
C ARG A 257 -0.91 6.37 -14.71
N GLY A 258 -0.93 7.65 -14.33
CA GLY A 258 -0.59 8.75 -15.22
C GLY A 258 -0.69 10.09 -14.52
N LEU A 259 -0.62 11.15 -15.31
CA LEU A 259 -0.79 12.52 -14.84
C LEU A 259 -2.17 13.05 -15.26
N TRP A 260 -2.81 13.79 -14.37
CA TRP A 260 -4.00 14.58 -14.66
C TRP A 260 -3.60 16.04 -14.77
N GLU A 261 -4.37 16.80 -15.54
CA GLU A 261 -4.25 18.24 -15.64
C GLU A 261 -5.63 18.89 -15.66
N ILE A 262 -5.67 20.21 -15.50
CA ILE A 262 -6.81 21.03 -15.89
C ILE A 262 -6.32 21.90 -17.04
N GLU A 263 -6.86 21.66 -18.24
CA GLU A 263 -6.41 22.34 -19.45
C GLU A 263 -6.46 23.87 -19.29
N GLY A 264 -5.36 24.53 -19.65
CA GLY A 264 -5.20 25.98 -19.52
C GLY A 264 -5.00 26.48 -18.08
N GLN A 265 -4.87 25.60 -17.09
CA GLN A 265 -4.53 25.93 -15.71
C GLN A 265 -3.22 25.23 -15.35
N PHE A 266 -2.34 25.89 -14.58
CA PHE A 266 -1.10 25.27 -14.07
C PHE A 266 -1.38 24.29 -12.90
N MET A 267 -2.41 23.46 -13.04
CA MET A 267 -2.86 22.49 -12.06
C MET A 267 -2.75 21.09 -12.64
N ALA A 268 -1.84 20.31 -12.09
CA ALA A 268 -1.61 18.93 -12.50
C ALA A 268 -1.14 18.08 -11.32
N GLY A 269 -1.16 16.77 -11.52
CA GLY A 269 -0.63 15.83 -10.54
C GLY A 269 -0.81 14.37 -10.97
N PRO A 270 -0.38 13.44 -10.12
CA PRO A 270 -0.52 12.01 -10.40
C PRO A 270 -1.94 11.52 -10.12
N PHE A 271 -2.36 10.49 -10.85
CA PHE A 271 -3.54 9.69 -10.54
C PHE A 271 -3.24 8.19 -10.54
N LEU A 272 -4.10 7.45 -9.82
CA LEU A 272 -4.21 6.01 -9.78
C LEU A 272 -5.67 5.64 -10.02
N ASN A 273 -5.95 4.97 -11.13
CA ASN A 273 -7.28 4.57 -11.54
C ASN A 273 -7.42 3.04 -11.49
N TYR A 274 -8.45 2.52 -10.83
CA TYR A 274 -8.85 1.12 -10.89
C TYR A 274 -10.19 1.01 -11.61
N GLN A 275 -10.22 0.25 -12.70
CA GLN A 275 -11.45 -0.24 -13.31
C GLN A 275 -11.67 -1.69 -12.91
N ILE A 276 -12.84 -1.97 -12.34
CA ILE A 276 -13.15 -3.26 -11.72
C ILE A 276 -14.50 -3.72 -12.26
N LYS A 277 -14.56 -4.93 -12.78
CA LYS A 277 -15.81 -5.55 -13.22
C LYS A 277 -16.58 -6.09 -12.01
N LEU A 278 -17.88 -5.83 -11.94
CA LEU A 278 -18.75 -6.30 -10.86
C LEU A 278 -19.51 -7.57 -11.26
N GLY A 279 -19.25 -8.67 -10.52
CA GLY A 279 -19.98 -9.93 -10.63
C GLY A 279 -19.87 -10.62 -12.00
N ASP A 280 -20.70 -11.63 -12.20
CA ASP A 280 -20.75 -12.41 -13.45
C ASP A 280 -21.47 -11.67 -14.59
N ASN A 281 -22.26 -10.65 -14.24
CA ASN A 281 -22.99 -9.87 -15.23
C ASN A 281 -22.00 -9.02 -16.04
N LYS A 282 -21.95 -9.26 -17.36
CA LYS A 282 -20.78 -8.87 -18.18
C LYS A 282 -20.58 -7.37 -18.35
N ASN A 283 -21.50 -6.53 -17.89
CA ASN A 283 -21.57 -5.12 -18.26
C ASN A 283 -21.47 -4.12 -17.10
N GLU A 284 -21.35 -4.54 -15.84
CA GLU A 284 -21.28 -3.59 -14.71
C GLU A 284 -19.84 -3.36 -14.24
N TYR A 285 -19.47 -2.09 -14.04
CA TYR A 285 -18.12 -1.70 -13.66
C TYR A 285 -18.11 -0.65 -12.55
N ILE A 286 -17.07 -0.70 -11.72
CA ILE A 286 -16.68 0.38 -10.81
C ILE A 286 -15.40 1.01 -11.33
N MET A 287 -15.36 2.33 -11.35
CA MET A 287 -14.15 3.12 -11.45
C MET A 287 -13.83 3.72 -10.08
N LEU A 288 -12.64 3.47 -9.58
CA LEU A 288 -12.03 4.20 -8.48
C LEU A 288 -10.94 5.08 -9.08
N ASP A 289 -10.99 6.39 -8.89
CA ASP A 289 -9.95 7.31 -9.38
C ASP A 289 -9.40 8.13 -8.23
N GLY A 290 -8.21 7.77 -7.79
CA GLY A 290 -7.47 8.50 -6.78
C GLY A 290 -6.53 9.50 -7.45
N PHE A 291 -6.59 10.77 -7.08
CA PHE A 291 -5.71 11.80 -7.65
C PHE A 291 -5.21 12.78 -6.59
N VAL A 292 -4.01 13.32 -6.79
CA VAL A 292 -3.34 14.19 -5.83
C VAL A 292 -3.02 15.53 -6.47
N TYR A 293 -3.44 16.61 -5.82
CA TYR A 293 -2.95 17.96 -6.09
C TYR A 293 -2.04 18.38 -4.94
N SER A 294 -0.74 18.53 -5.19
CA SER A 294 0.23 18.90 -4.16
C SER A 294 1.49 19.52 -4.80
N PRO A 295 1.41 20.73 -5.37
CA PRO A 295 2.56 21.39 -5.98
C PRO A 295 3.76 21.45 -5.04
N GLY A 296 4.97 21.28 -5.59
CA GLY A 296 6.23 21.41 -4.85
C GLY A 296 6.55 20.32 -3.82
N SER A 297 5.63 19.38 -3.54
CA SER A 297 5.87 18.30 -2.57
C SER A 297 6.01 16.92 -3.23
N THR A 298 6.59 15.97 -2.49
CA THR A 298 6.51 14.53 -2.78
C THR A 298 5.06 14.05 -2.71
N LYS A 299 4.73 13.02 -3.48
CA LYS A 299 3.37 12.52 -3.69
C LYS A 299 3.25 11.01 -3.54
N ARG A 300 4.37 10.28 -3.47
CA ARG A 300 4.43 8.83 -3.24
C ARG A 300 3.51 8.38 -2.12
N GLU A 301 3.58 9.02 -0.96
CA GLU A 301 2.82 8.58 0.22
C GLU A 301 1.31 8.76 0.05
N TYR A 302 0.88 9.78 -0.69
CA TYR A 302 -0.53 10.04 -0.99
C TYR A 302 -1.07 9.04 -2.02
N ILE A 303 -0.30 8.75 -3.07
CA ILE A 303 -0.67 7.69 -4.03
C ILE A 303 -0.71 6.32 -3.36
N PHE A 304 0.23 6.03 -2.45
CA PHE A 304 0.22 4.78 -1.68
C PHE A 304 -0.96 4.70 -0.70
N GLU A 305 -1.37 5.83 -0.09
CA GLU A 305 -2.58 5.91 0.72
C GLU A 305 -3.84 5.62 -0.11
N LEU A 306 -3.95 6.22 -1.29
CA LEU A 306 -5.06 5.97 -2.21
C LEU A 306 -5.10 4.50 -2.63
N GLU A 307 -3.97 3.91 -2.99
CA GLU A 307 -3.89 2.48 -3.31
C GLU A 307 -4.36 1.60 -2.14
N ALA A 308 -3.92 1.91 -0.92
CA ALA A 308 -4.34 1.17 0.27
C ALA A 308 -5.86 1.26 0.50
N ILE A 309 -6.47 2.42 0.26
CA ILE A 309 -7.92 2.62 0.31
C ILE A 309 -8.61 1.83 -0.80
N MET A 310 -8.17 1.96 -2.05
CA MET A 310 -8.79 1.31 -3.22
C MET A 310 -8.72 -0.23 -3.09
N ARG A 311 -7.61 -0.77 -2.58
CA ARG A 311 -7.45 -2.21 -2.30
C ARG A 311 -8.32 -2.72 -1.14
N SER A 312 -9.00 -1.85 -0.39
CA SER A 312 -9.94 -2.25 0.65
C SER A 312 -11.36 -2.51 0.13
N LEU A 313 -11.58 -2.35 -1.19
CA LEU A 313 -12.88 -2.49 -1.84
C LEU A 313 -13.58 -3.81 -1.55
N LYS A 314 -14.81 -3.69 -1.07
CA LYS A 314 -15.76 -4.80 -0.88
C LYS A 314 -17.07 -4.54 -1.60
N ASN A 315 -17.67 -5.61 -2.08
CA ASN A 315 -19.04 -5.64 -2.55
C ASN A 315 -19.96 -5.89 -1.34
#